data_AF-A0A357NGU6-F1
#
_entry.id   AF-A0A357NGU6-F1
#
_cell.length_a   1.000
_cell.length_b   1.000
_cell.length_c   1.000
_cell.angle_alpha   90.00
_cell.angle_beta   90.00
_cell.angle_gamma   90.00
#
_symmetry.space_group_name_H-M   'P 1'
#
loop_
_entity.id
_entity.type
_entity.pdbx_description
1 polymer ?
#
loop_
_entity_poly.entity_id
_entity_poly.type
_entity_poly.pdbx_seq_one_letter_code
_entity_poly.pdbx_strand_id
1 'polypeptide(L)'
;MTEEMMFDQTSQTEETQEEVLDFSDIEKETTPNDVEESQEKEPGKEPEFALPIKYNGQEETLTREQAIELAQKGRNYDHVAQELSTLREQAKELEELKSSPELTLVEQLAKSSGMTKSEYMQHVSEQMRQAEISKLMEQGVSEQYATELMQNRIELNKTKGEMEELKGKLAKIEEREKSVQMWGAFFKAHPEIKSFEELPEEVMASISKGQEPEMAYTAYENRQLKEKLAALEQNKKNKEKAPGSVTGDGKGDELDAFQRAFMANL
;
A
#
# COMPACT_ATOMS: atom_id res chain seq x y z
N MET A 1 -19.77 -41.83 -42.08
CA MET A 1 -21.02 -41.73 -41.29
C MET A 1 -20.83 -40.55 -40.34
N THR A 2 -20.91 -39.28 -40.75
CA THR A 2 -22.01 -38.46 -41.33
C THR A 2 -23.22 -38.28 -40.41
N GLU A 3 -23.45 -37.01 -40.04
CA GLU A 3 -24.65 -36.27 -39.58
C GLU A 3 -24.19 -35.33 -38.44
N GLU A 4 -23.95 -34.03 -38.61
CA GLU A 4 -24.53 -32.98 -39.46
C GLU A 4 -26.05 -32.77 -39.26
N MET A 5 -26.38 -31.94 -38.27
CA MET A 5 -27.57 -31.07 -38.25
C MET A 5 -27.11 -29.76 -37.57
N MET A 6 -26.79 -28.70 -38.32
CA MET A 6 -27.72 -27.67 -38.82
C MET A 6 -28.56 -27.05 -37.70
N PHE A 7 -28.13 -25.90 -37.18
CA PHE A 7 -29.06 -24.85 -36.77
C PHE A 7 -28.50 -23.49 -37.17
N ASP A 8 -29.30 -22.81 -37.98
CA ASP A 8 -29.09 -21.56 -38.67
C ASP A 8 -29.35 -20.35 -37.76
N GLN A 9 -28.81 -19.22 -38.19
CA GLN A 9 -28.86 -17.87 -37.66
C GLN A 9 -30.29 -17.33 -37.49
N THR A 10 -30.51 -16.55 -36.43
CA THR A 10 -31.06 -15.18 -36.54
C THR A 10 -30.75 -14.38 -35.27
N SER A 11 -29.87 -13.39 -35.45
CA SER A 11 -29.81 -12.03 -34.90
C SER A 11 -30.68 -11.65 -33.69
N GLN A 12 -30.04 -11.19 -32.60
CA GLN A 12 -30.26 -9.83 -32.08
C GLN A 12 -29.13 -9.41 -31.11
N THR A 13 -28.50 -8.32 -31.49
CA THR A 13 -27.46 -7.50 -30.84
C THR A 13 -27.99 -6.78 -29.60
N GLU A 14 -27.19 -6.72 -28.54
CA GLU A 14 -27.18 -5.59 -27.59
C GLU A 14 -25.73 -5.28 -27.21
N GLU A 15 -25.21 -4.20 -27.80
CA GLU A 15 -23.98 -3.52 -27.42
C GLU A 15 -24.25 -2.70 -26.16
N THR A 16 -23.46 -2.89 -25.10
CA THR A 16 -23.41 -1.95 -23.97
C THR A 16 -22.24 -1.00 -24.24
N GLN A 17 -22.56 0.15 -24.84
CA GLN A 17 -21.64 1.27 -25.00
C GLN A 17 -21.65 2.13 -23.74
N GLU A 18 -20.45 2.48 -23.29
CA GLU A 18 -20.16 3.51 -22.28
C GLU A 18 -20.65 4.86 -22.78
N GLU A 19 -21.61 5.46 -22.07
CA GLU A 19 -22.05 6.83 -22.34
C GLU A 19 -21.38 7.77 -21.33
N VAL A 20 -20.36 8.45 -21.83
CA VAL A 20 -19.73 9.64 -21.25
C VAL A 20 -20.77 10.76 -21.14
N LEU A 21 -21.02 11.25 -19.93
CA LEU A 21 -21.85 12.43 -19.70
C LEU A 21 -21.07 13.69 -20.07
N ASP A 22 -21.40 14.25 -21.22
CA ASP A 22 -20.95 15.54 -21.76
C ASP A 22 -21.78 16.69 -21.15
N PHE A 23 -21.10 17.69 -20.59
CA PHE A 23 -21.68 18.84 -19.88
C PHE A 23 -21.68 20.11 -20.75
N SER A 24 -22.07 20.00 -22.02
CA SER A 24 -21.98 21.10 -22.98
C SER A 24 -23.32 21.66 -23.46
N ASP A 25 -24.37 21.70 -22.62
CA ASP A 25 -25.59 22.43 -22.96
C ASP A 25 -26.39 22.79 -21.70
N ILE A 26 -26.29 24.04 -21.23
CA ILE A 26 -27.38 24.90 -20.75
C ILE A 26 -26.81 26.33 -20.77
N GLU A 27 -26.74 26.91 -21.96
CA GLU A 27 -26.83 28.36 -22.14
C GLU A 27 -28.14 28.64 -22.87
N LYS A 28 -29.09 29.31 -22.20
CA LYS A 28 -30.08 30.13 -22.88
C LYS A 28 -30.54 31.28 -22.00
N GLU A 29 -30.21 32.46 -22.49
CA GLU A 29 -30.61 33.78 -22.04
C GLU A 29 -32.13 33.92 -21.88
N THR A 30 -32.54 34.72 -20.89
CA THR A 30 -33.64 35.68 -21.04
C THR A 30 -33.35 36.94 -20.21
N THR A 31 -33.00 38.04 -20.88
CA THR A 31 -33.14 39.45 -20.43
C THR A 31 -34.63 39.88 -20.50
N PRO A 32 -35.16 40.91 -19.79
CA PRO A 32 -34.64 42.30 -19.80
C PRO A 32 -34.81 43.18 -18.52
N ASN A 33 -34.12 44.33 -18.56
CA ASN A 33 -34.30 45.65 -17.88
C ASN A 33 -35.61 45.85 -17.09
N ASP A 34 -35.69 46.60 -15.99
CA ASP A 34 -35.08 47.91 -15.66
C ASP A 34 -35.30 48.20 -14.14
N VAL A 35 -34.78 49.35 -13.69
CA VAL A 35 -35.02 50.09 -12.43
C VAL A 35 -33.83 50.21 -11.46
N GLU A 36 -33.27 51.42 -11.51
CA GLU A 36 -32.38 52.13 -10.60
C GLU A 36 -32.86 52.24 -9.14
N GLU A 37 -31.85 52.32 -8.26
CA GLU A 37 -31.77 53.09 -7.01
C GLU A 37 -32.31 52.56 -5.67
N SER A 38 -31.38 52.71 -4.71
CA SER A 38 -31.56 53.08 -3.30
C SER A 38 -31.37 52.01 -2.22
N GLN A 39 -30.42 52.36 -1.36
CA GLN A 39 -29.89 51.73 -0.16
C GLN A 39 -30.96 51.44 0.90
N GLU A 40 -30.84 50.32 1.61
CA GLU A 40 -30.66 50.29 3.07
C GLU A 40 -30.35 48.87 3.58
N LYS A 41 -29.50 48.79 4.60
CA LYS A 41 -29.01 47.54 5.22
C LYS A 41 -30.06 46.90 6.12
N GLU A 42 -30.22 45.59 6.00
CA GLU A 42 -30.49 44.70 7.15
C GLU A 42 -29.50 43.52 7.14
N PRO A 43 -29.01 43.05 8.31
CA PRO A 43 -28.00 42.01 8.38
C PRO A 43 -28.62 40.60 8.35
N GLY A 44 -28.02 39.72 7.54
CA GLY A 44 -27.81 38.31 7.87
C GLY A 44 -29.03 37.37 7.93
N LYS A 45 -29.23 36.61 6.85
CA LYS A 45 -29.63 35.19 6.93
C LYS A 45 -29.02 34.44 5.75
N GLU A 46 -27.92 33.75 6.00
CA GLU A 46 -27.31 32.79 5.07
C GLU A 46 -28.32 31.69 4.71
N PRO A 47 -28.26 31.11 3.50
CA PRO A 47 -29.17 30.02 3.13
C PRO A 47 -28.98 28.84 4.11
N GLU A 48 -30.08 28.42 4.73
CA GLU A 48 -30.11 27.24 5.60
C GLU A 48 -29.65 26.03 4.77
N PHE A 49 -28.45 25.51 5.08
CA PHE A 49 -27.87 24.36 4.40
C PHE A 49 -28.81 23.14 4.56
N ALA A 50 -29.33 22.66 3.44
CA ALA A 50 -30.15 21.47 3.33
C ALA A 50 -29.47 20.47 2.39
N LEU A 51 -29.01 19.34 2.93
CA LEU A 51 -28.39 18.27 2.14
C LEU A 51 -29.45 17.18 1.87
N PRO A 52 -29.91 17.00 0.62
CA PRO A 52 -30.80 15.90 0.29
C PRO A 52 -30.02 14.58 0.35
N ILE A 53 -30.45 13.67 1.21
CA ILE A 53 -29.90 12.32 1.30
C ILE A 53 -30.99 11.29 1.01
N LYS A 54 -30.58 10.19 0.38
CA LYS A 54 -31.45 9.03 0.17
C LYS A 54 -31.06 7.95 1.16
N TYR A 55 -31.83 7.79 2.23
CA TYR A 55 -31.60 6.77 3.26
C TYR A 55 -32.71 5.72 3.20
N ASN A 56 -32.34 4.46 2.99
CA ASN A 56 -33.28 3.32 2.88
C ASN A 56 -34.46 3.56 1.90
N GLY A 57 -34.21 4.30 0.81
CA GLY A 57 -35.21 4.60 -0.22
C GLY A 57 -36.14 5.78 0.07
N GLN A 58 -35.98 6.46 1.20
CA GLN A 58 -36.68 7.71 1.51
C GLN A 58 -35.75 8.90 1.26
N GLU A 59 -36.28 9.94 0.62
CA GLU A 59 -35.59 11.21 0.40
C GLU A 59 -35.81 12.10 1.64
N GLU A 60 -34.73 12.38 2.37
CA GLU A 60 -34.75 13.20 3.57
C GLU A 60 -33.77 14.36 3.40
N THR A 61 -34.17 15.56 3.82
CA THR A 61 -33.32 16.74 3.78
C THR A 61 -32.70 16.96 5.17
N LEU A 62 -31.39 16.78 5.27
CA LEU A 62 -30.66 17.02 6.53
C LEU A 62 -30.26 18.48 6.67
N THR A 63 -30.35 18.97 7.90
CA THR A 63 -29.76 20.26 8.27
C THR A 63 -28.24 20.12 8.46
N ARG A 64 -27.51 21.25 8.46
CA ARG A 64 -26.04 21.27 8.60
C ARG A 64 -25.54 20.54 9.84
N GLU A 65 -26.22 20.73 10.96
CA GLU A 65 -25.83 20.14 12.24
C GLU A 65 -25.99 18.62 12.22
N GLN A 66 -27.10 18.12 11.65
CA GLN A 66 -27.35 16.69 11.50
C GLN A 66 -26.36 16.03 10.53
N ALA A 67 -26.01 16.72 9.43
CA ALA A 67 -25.01 16.25 8.47
C ALA A 67 -23.61 16.12 9.11
N ILE A 68 -23.21 17.09 9.95
CA ILE A 68 -21.94 17.03 10.69
C ILE A 68 -21.96 15.89 11.71
N GLU A 69 -23.05 15.72 12.45
CA GLU A 69 -23.17 14.65 13.45
C GLU A 69 -23.12 13.26 12.80
N LEU A 70 -23.83 13.06 11.67
CA LEU A 70 -23.80 11.81 10.92
C LEU A 70 -22.43 11.56 10.29
N ALA A 71 -21.74 12.59 9.79
CA ALA A 71 -20.37 12.45 9.28
C ALA A 71 -19.38 12.04 10.39
N GLN A 72 -19.51 12.63 11.59
CA GLN A 72 -18.70 12.23 12.75
C GLN A 72 -19.00 10.80 13.19
N LYS A 73 -20.28 10.40 13.21
CA LYS A 73 -20.70 9.02 13.50
C LYS A 73 -20.25 8.04 12.43
N GLY A 74 -20.29 8.40 11.15
CA GLY A 74 -19.80 7.60 10.03
C GLY A 74 -18.31 7.32 10.13
N ARG A 75 -17.51 8.36 10.45
CA ARG A 75 -16.08 8.19 10.69
C ARG A 75 -15.79 7.24 11.87
N ASN A 76 -16.54 7.37 12.97
CA ASN A 76 -16.40 6.46 14.10
C ASN A 76 -16.87 5.05 13.75
N TYR A 77 -17.91 4.92 12.93
CA TYR A 77 -18.40 3.63 12.44
C TYR A 77 -17.36 2.92 11.58
N ASP A 78 -16.66 3.64 10.69
CA ASP A 78 -15.58 3.05 9.88
C ASP A 78 -14.45 2.50 10.75
N HIS A 79 -14.03 3.26 11.78
CA HIS A 79 -13.03 2.80 12.74
C HIS A 79 -13.50 1.55 13.49
N VAL A 80 -14.72 1.56 14.03
CA VAL A 80 -15.28 0.41 14.76
C VAL A 80 -15.49 -0.79 13.82
N ALA A 81 -15.92 -0.58 12.58
CA ALA A 81 -16.08 -1.63 11.59
C ALA A 81 -14.74 -2.28 11.22
N GLN A 82 -13.67 -1.48 11.10
CA GLN A 82 -12.32 -1.96 10.86
C GLN A 82 -11.74 -2.71 12.09
N GLU A 83 -12.00 -2.23 13.31
CA GLU A 83 -11.64 -2.97 14.52
C GLU A 83 -12.40 -4.30 14.61
N LEU A 84 -13.70 -4.31 14.32
CA LEU A 84 -14.49 -5.54 14.33
C LEU A 84 -14.06 -6.53 13.23
N SER A 85 -13.65 -6.04 12.06
CA SER A 85 -13.15 -6.92 10.99
C SER A 85 -11.82 -7.56 11.38
N THR A 86 -10.88 -6.77 11.90
CA THR A 86 -9.58 -7.28 12.38
C THR A 86 -9.73 -8.23 13.57
N LEU A 87 -10.62 -7.92 14.53
CA LEU A 87 -10.95 -8.83 15.64
C LEU A 87 -11.57 -10.14 15.16
N ARG A 88 -12.46 -10.09 14.16
CA ARG A 88 -13.05 -11.31 13.58
C ARG A 88 -12.00 -12.14 12.85
N GLU A 89 -11.08 -11.50 12.13
CA GLU A 89 -9.98 -12.19 11.45
C GLU A 89 -9.04 -12.86 12.46
N GLN A 90 -8.64 -12.15 13.51
CA GLN A 90 -7.85 -12.73 14.61
C GLN A 90 -8.60 -13.86 15.32
N ALA A 91 -9.91 -13.72 15.56
CA ALA A 91 -10.71 -14.78 16.16
C ALA A 91 -10.77 -16.03 15.27
N LYS A 92 -10.89 -15.84 13.96
CA LYS A 92 -10.87 -16.92 12.97
C LYS A 92 -9.50 -17.59 12.90
N GLU A 93 -8.41 -16.82 12.88
CA GLU A 93 -7.04 -17.36 12.92
C GLU A 93 -6.80 -18.16 14.20
N LEU A 94 -7.26 -17.66 15.35
CA LEU A 94 -7.21 -18.40 16.62
C LEU A 94 -8.06 -19.67 16.59
N GLU A 95 -9.20 -19.65 15.93
CA GLU A 95 -10.07 -20.82 15.76
C GLU A 95 -9.43 -21.86 14.83
N GLU A 96 -8.82 -21.43 13.72
CA GLU A 96 -8.05 -22.29 12.81
C GLU A 96 -6.83 -22.88 13.52
N LEU A 97 -6.11 -22.07 14.30
CA LEU A 97 -4.97 -22.53 15.10
C LEU A 97 -5.41 -23.52 16.19
N LYS A 98 -6.57 -23.30 16.83
CA LYS A 98 -7.18 -24.24 17.79
C LYS A 98 -7.69 -25.51 17.11
N SER A 99 -8.18 -25.40 15.89
CA SER A 99 -8.67 -26.48 15.05
C SER A 99 -7.54 -27.20 14.30
N SER A 100 -6.28 -26.86 14.58
CA SER A 100 -5.13 -27.57 14.04
C SER A 100 -5.27 -29.08 14.27
N PRO A 101 -4.95 -29.92 13.27
CA PRO A 101 -5.08 -31.37 13.36
C PRO A 101 -4.40 -31.97 14.60
N GLU A 102 -3.29 -31.38 15.03
CA GLU A 102 -2.54 -31.79 16.21
C GLU A 102 -3.32 -31.52 17.50
N LEU A 103 -3.95 -30.35 17.62
CA LEU A 103 -4.72 -30.00 18.81
C LEU A 103 -6.03 -30.77 18.91
N THR A 104 -6.69 -31.02 17.79
CA THR A 104 -7.92 -31.83 17.75
C THR A 104 -7.62 -33.29 18.15
N LEU A 105 -6.49 -33.85 17.71
CA LEU A 105 -6.04 -35.17 18.13
C LEU A 105 -5.76 -35.23 19.64
N VAL A 106 -5.02 -34.26 20.18
CA VAL A 106 -4.75 -34.19 21.63
C VAL A 106 -6.05 -34.05 22.42
N GLU A 107 -7.01 -33.27 21.93
CA GLU A 107 -8.33 -33.13 22.56
C GLU A 107 -9.13 -34.45 22.54
N GLN A 108 -9.11 -35.20 21.43
CA GLN A 108 -9.73 -36.52 21.34
C GLN A 108 -9.08 -37.52 22.31
N LEU A 109 -7.74 -37.54 22.36
CA LEU A 109 -7.00 -38.40 23.29
C LEU A 109 -7.31 -38.04 24.75
N ALA A 110 -7.35 -36.75 25.08
CA ALA A 110 -7.72 -36.26 26.40
C ALA A 110 -9.15 -36.69 26.78
N LYS A 111 -10.13 -36.48 25.87
CA LYS A 111 -11.53 -36.93 26.05
C LYS A 111 -11.64 -38.43 26.26
N SER A 112 -10.90 -39.23 25.48
CA SER A 112 -10.88 -40.69 25.62
C SER A 112 -10.31 -41.17 26.96
N SER A 113 -9.38 -40.38 27.53
CA SER A 113 -8.79 -40.62 28.85
C SER A 113 -9.59 -39.99 29.99
N GLY A 114 -10.70 -39.32 29.70
CA GLY A 114 -11.51 -38.60 30.69
C GLY A 114 -10.81 -37.39 31.32
N MET A 115 -9.75 -36.87 30.69
CA MET A 115 -8.96 -35.73 31.18
C MET A 115 -9.22 -34.49 30.34
N THR A 116 -8.99 -33.29 30.90
CA THR A 116 -8.93 -32.08 30.08
C THR A 116 -7.65 -32.05 29.23
N LYS A 117 -7.63 -31.26 28.16
CA LYS A 117 -6.44 -31.09 27.31
C LYS A 117 -5.18 -30.71 28.11
N SER A 118 -5.32 -29.80 29.07
CA SER A 118 -4.20 -29.36 29.91
C SER A 118 -3.69 -30.48 30.81
N GLU A 119 -4.60 -31.17 31.50
CA GLU A 119 -4.25 -32.29 32.38
C GLU A 119 -3.62 -33.44 31.58
N TYR A 120 -4.14 -33.74 30.39
CA TYR A 120 -3.57 -34.77 29.52
C TYR A 120 -2.15 -34.42 29.08
N MET A 121 -1.89 -33.18 28.66
CA MET A 121 -0.52 -32.74 28.31
C MET A 121 0.42 -32.83 29.51
N GLN A 122 -0.03 -32.43 30.70
CA GLN A 122 0.75 -32.56 31.93
C GLN A 122 1.04 -34.03 32.23
N HIS A 123 0.02 -34.88 32.18
CA HIS A 123 0.15 -36.31 32.42
C HIS A 123 1.10 -36.99 31.42
N VAL A 124 0.99 -36.69 30.12
CA VAL A 124 1.92 -37.19 29.10
C VAL A 124 3.35 -36.70 29.36
N SER A 125 3.52 -35.43 29.74
CA SER A 125 4.84 -34.88 30.08
C SER A 125 5.44 -35.55 31.32
N GLU A 126 4.61 -35.86 32.32
CA GLU A 126 4.99 -36.56 33.54
C GLU A 126 5.40 -38.00 33.23
N GLN A 127 4.62 -38.71 32.40
CA GLN A 127 4.94 -40.06 31.95
C GLN A 127 6.25 -40.11 31.18
N MET A 128 6.48 -39.18 30.25
CA MET A 128 7.75 -39.07 29.53
C MET A 128 8.92 -38.81 30.48
N ARG A 129 8.71 -37.95 31.48
CA ARG A 129 9.71 -37.65 32.52
C ARG A 129 10.07 -38.91 33.31
N GLN A 130 9.07 -39.66 33.76
CA GLN A 130 9.26 -40.89 34.51
C GLN A 130 9.94 -41.97 33.67
N ALA A 131 9.59 -42.11 32.40
CA ALA A 131 10.24 -43.06 31.49
C ALA A 131 11.74 -42.74 31.30
N GLU A 132 12.10 -41.47 31.14
CA GLU A 132 13.51 -41.07 31.02
C GLU A 132 14.28 -41.26 32.34
N ILE A 133 13.65 -40.97 33.49
CA ILE A 133 14.24 -41.26 34.81
C ILE A 133 14.48 -42.77 34.95
N SER A 134 13.50 -43.61 34.63
CA SER A 134 13.63 -45.07 34.66
C SER A 134 14.77 -45.56 33.77
N LYS A 135 14.90 -44.99 32.56
CA LYS A 135 16.00 -45.31 31.65
C LYS A 135 17.37 -44.91 32.22
N LEU A 136 17.49 -43.76 32.88
CA LEU A 136 18.71 -43.36 33.57
C LEU A 136 19.04 -44.30 34.73
N MET A 137 18.02 -44.73 35.49
CA MET A 137 18.19 -45.72 36.55
C MET A 137 18.67 -47.08 36.02
N GLU A 138 18.14 -47.55 34.89
CA GLU A 138 18.62 -48.76 34.20
C GLU A 138 20.09 -48.63 33.76
N GLN A 139 20.55 -47.42 33.49
CA GLN A 139 21.94 -47.10 33.17
C GLN A 139 22.85 -46.99 34.41
N GLY A 140 22.32 -47.27 35.60
CA GLY A 140 23.06 -47.27 36.86
C GLY A 140 23.13 -45.89 37.55
N VAL A 141 22.33 -44.92 37.11
CA VAL A 141 22.21 -43.61 37.75
C VAL A 141 21.27 -43.70 38.96
N SER A 142 21.61 -43.06 40.08
CA SER A 142 20.70 -43.02 41.23
C SER A 142 19.45 -42.19 40.91
N GLU A 143 18.31 -42.56 41.49
CA GLU A 143 17.03 -41.86 41.30
C GLU A 143 17.13 -40.35 41.62
N GLN A 144 17.81 -40.01 42.71
CA GLN A 144 18.02 -38.63 43.13
C GLN A 144 18.81 -37.82 42.09
N TYR A 145 19.84 -38.41 41.49
CA TYR A 145 20.62 -37.72 40.46
C TYR A 145 19.87 -37.67 39.12
N ALA A 146 19.12 -38.71 38.77
CA ALA A 146 18.32 -38.75 37.55
C ALA A 146 17.20 -37.69 37.55
N THR A 147 16.53 -37.51 38.69
CA THR A 147 15.50 -36.46 38.87
C THR A 147 16.08 -35.05 38.78
N GLU A 148 17.20 -34.79 39.47
CA GLU A 148 17.92 -33.51 39.42
C GLU A 148 18.39 -33.18 37.99
N LEU A 149 18.95 -34.16 37.28
CA LEU A 149 19.39 -33.99 35.89
C LEU A 149 18.22 -33.61 34.97
N MET A 150 17.07 -34.23 35.16
CA MET A 150 15.88 -33.94 34.35
C MET A 150 15.29 -32.56 34.67
N GLN A 151 15.28 -32.15 35.93
CA GLN A 151 14.86 -30.80 36.34
C GLN A 151 15.78 -29.74 35.71
N ASN A 152 17.10 -29.91 35.85
CA ASN A 152 18.08 -29.03 35.22
C ASN A 152 17.89 -28.94 33.71
N ARG A 153 17.57 -30.05 33.04
CA ARG A 153 17.32 -30.05 31.59
C ARG A 153 16.06 -29.25 31.22
N ILE A 154 14.99 -29.37 32.00
CA ILE A 154 13.76 -28.60 31.80
C ILE A 154 14.04 -27.10 31.97
N GLU A 155 14.75 -26.73 33.03
CA GLU A 155 15.13 -25.34 33.30
C GLU A 155 16.05 -24.76 32.23
N LEU A 156 17.06 -25.52 31.79
CA LEU A 156 17.96 -25.12 30.71
C LEU A 156 17.20 -24.90 29.40
N ASN A 157 16.29 -25.80 29.06
CA ASN A 157 15.47 -25.65 27.84
C ASN A 157 14.55 -24.43 27.94
N LYS A 158 13.95 -24.18 29.11
CA LYS A 158 13.09 -23.01 29.35
C LYS A 158 13.90 -21.72 29.20
N THR A 159 15.00 -21.59 29.93
CA THR A 159 15.88 -20.40 29.90
C THR A 159 16.46 -20.16 28.52
N LYS A 160 16.84 -21.22 27.80
CA LYS A 160 17.29 -21.11 26.41
C LYS A 160 16.19 -20.60 25.47
N GLY A 161 14.95 -21.08 25.65
CA GLY A 161 13.81 -20.60 24.89
C GLY A 161 13.54 -19.11 25.11
N GLU A 162 13.51 -18.68 26.38
CA GLU A 162 13.34 -17.27 26.76
C GLU A 162 14.47 -16.39 26.20
N MET A 163 15.72 -16.87 26.24
CA MET A 163 16.88 -16.16 25.71
C MET A 163 16.81 -16.00 24.19
N GLU A 164 16.40 -17.04 23.46
CA GLU A 164 16.26 -16.97 21.99
C GLU A 164 15.13 -16.01 21.60
N GLU A 165 14.01 -16.02 22.34
CA GLU A 165 12.93 -15.04 22.13
C GLU A 165 13.41 -13.61 22.37
N LEU A 166 14.13 -13.38 23.48
CA LEU A 166 14.71 -12.07 23.79
C LEU A 166 15.69 -11.61 22.70
N LYS A 167 16.56 -12.51 22.24
CA LYS A 167 17.51 -12.25 21.16
C LYS A 167 16.80 -11.91 19.86
N GLY A 168 15.72 -12.62 19.52
CA GLY A 168 14.88 -12.32 18.37
C GLY A 168 14.22 -10.95 18.47
N LYS A 169 13.72 -10.56 19.65
CA LYS A 169 13.18 -9.22 19.89
C LYS A 169 14.26 -8.14 19.78
N LEU A 170 15.44 -8.36 20.35
CA LEU A 170 16.57 -7.42 20.27
C LEU A 170 17.03 -7.22 18.83
N ALA A 171 17.15 -8.29 18.05
CA ALA A 171 17.53 -8.20 16.64
C ALA A 171 16.54 -7.33 15.82
N LYS A 172 15.23 -7.49 16.05
CA LYS A 172 14.19 -6.66 15.41
C LYS A 172 14.28 -5.19 15.83
N ILE A 173 14.59 -4.92 17.09
CA ILE A 173 14.78 -3.55 17.59
C ILE A 173 16.02 -2.93 16.94
N GLU A 174 17.13 -3.65 16.92
CA GLU A 174 18.38 -3.20 16.31
C GLU A 174 18.21 -2.92 14.80
N GLU A 175 17.50 -3.79 14.08
CA GLU A 175 17.19 -3.60 12.66
C GLU A 175 16.33 -2.35 12.42
N ARG A 176 15.31 -2.15 13.27
CA ARG A 176 14.47 -0.94 13.21
C ARG A 176 15.29 0.32 13.49
N GLU A 177 16.15 0.28 14.50
CA GLU A 177 17.00 1.41 14.86
C GLU A 177 17.98 1.75 13.74
N LYS A 178 18.67 0.76 13.17
CA LYS A 178 19.54 0.94 12.00
C LYS A 178 18.77 1.55 10.82
N SER A 179 17.58 1.03 10.55
CA SER A 179 16.73 1.55 9.47
C SER A 179 16.34 3.01 9.71
N VAL A 180 15.90 3.36 10.94
CA VAL A 180 15.55 4.74 11.31
C VAL A 180 16.75 5.67 11.21
N GLN A 181 17.93 5.24 11.66
CA GLN A 181 19.16 6.03 11.56
C GLN A 181 19.57 6.25 10.10
N MET A 182 19.53 5.20 9.27
CA MET A 182 19.86 5.26 7.85
C MET A 182 18.93 6.22 7.09
N TRP A 183 17.62 6.06 7.28
CA TRP A 183 16.62 6.96 6.67
C TRP A 183 16.69 8.38 7.21
N GLY A 184 16.91 8.55 8.51
CA GLY A 184 17.06 9.87 9.13
C GLY A 184 18.29 10.62 8.63
N ALA A 185 19.41 9.93 8.42
CA ALA A 185 20.61 10.51 7.81
C ALA A 185 20.36 10.94 6.35
N PHE A 186 19.71 10.07 5.57
CA PHE A 186 19.35 10.33 4.18
C PHE A 186 18.46 11.58 4.03
N PHE A 187 17.32 11.65 4.73
CA PHE A 187 16.40 12.80 4.63
C PHE A 187 17.02 14.11 5.17
N LYS A 188 18.01 14.01 6.05
CA LYS A 188 18.77 15.18 6.51
C LYS A 188 19.74 15.69 5.44
N ALA A 189 20.35 14.79 4.67
CA ALA A 189 21.24 15.14 3.56
C ALA A 189 20.46 15.64 2.33
N HIS A 190 19.27 15.10 2.11
CA HIS A 190 18.38 15.36 0.97
C HIS A 190 17.05 15.98 1.42
N PRO A 191 17.04 17.25 1.87
CA PRO A 191 15.83 17.93 2.35
C PRO A 191 14.79 18.18 1.25
N GLU A 192 15.16 18.06 -0.02
CA GLU A 192 14.28 18.11 -1.18
C GLU A 192 13.33 16.91 -1.27
N ILE A 193 13.63 15.81 -0.58
CA ILE A 193 12.83 14.59 -0.53
C ILE A 193 12.21 14.47 0.87
N LYS A 194 10.89 14.58 0.96
CA LYS A 194 10.16 14.63 2.24
C LYS A 194 9.68 13.27 2.70
N SER A 195 9.53 12.32 1.77
CA SER A 195 9.02 10.99 2.07
C SER A 195 9.60 9.95 1.11
N PHE A 196 9.42 8.67 1.45
CA PHE A 196 9.80 7.56 0.59
C PHE A 196 9.10 7.60 -0.78
N GLU A 197 7.85 8.09 -0.83
CA GLU A 197 7.03 8.12 -2.05
C GLU A 197 7.52 9.13 -3.08
N GLU A 198 8.28 10.14 -2.65
CA GLU A 198 8.87 11.14 -3.54
C GLU A 198 10.16 10.64 -4.22
N LEU A 199 10.65 9.44 -3.87
CA LEU A 199 11.83 8.86 -4.49
C LEU A 199 11.56 8.41 -5.94
N PRO A 200 12.55 8.55 -6.84
CA PRO A 200 12.46 7.96 -8.17
C PRO A 200 12.26 6.44 -8.11
N GLU A 201 11.46 5.88 -9.02
CA GLU A 201 11.15 4.44 -9.06
C GLU A 201 12.40 3.55 -9.08
N GLU A 202 13.45 3.97 -9.78
CA GLU A 202 14.72 3.24 -9.85
C GLU A 202 15.46 3.20 -8.51
N VAL A 203 15.34 4.27 -7.72
CA VAL A 203 15.93 4.34 -6.38
C VAL A 203 15.14 3.42 -5.44
N MET A 204 13.81 3.47 -5.48
CA MET A 204 12.95 2.54 -4.72
C MET A 204 13.23 1.08 -5.08
N ALA A 205 13.40 0.76 -6.37
CA ALA A 205 13.73 -0.58 -6.85
C ALA A 205 15.15 -1.04 -6.44
N SER A 206 16.08 -0.11 -6.23
CA SER A 206 17.42 -0.42 -5.73
C SER A 206 17.40 -0.70 -4.23
N ILE A 207 16.61 0.07 -3.47
CA ILE A 207 16.42 -0.11 -2.03
C ILE A 207 15.69 -1.41 -1.72
N SER A 208 14.68 -1.78 -2.50
CA SER A 208 13.97 -3.07 -2.34
C SER A 208 14.88 -4.29 -2.59
N LYS A 209 15.98 -4.11 -3.32
CA LYS A 209 17.04 -5.13 -3.51
C LYS A 209 18.09 -5.12 -2.39
N GLY A 210 17.94 -4.27 -1.38
CA GLY A 210 18.83 -4.17 -0.23
C GLY A 210 19.96 -3.15 -0.37
N GLN A 211 19.91 -2.23 -1.34
CA GLN A 211 20.85 -1.11 -1.37
C GLN A 211 20.48 -0.04 -0.34
N GLU A 212 21.49 0.61 0.25
CA GLU A 212 21.27 1.74 1.14
C GLU A 212 20.69 2.95 0.39
N PRO A 213 19.76 3.72 0.99
CA PRO A 213 19.08 4.85 0.34
C PRO A 213 20.04 5.89 -0.25
N GLU A 214 21.05 6.29 0.52
CA GLU A 214 22.07 7.27 0.10
C GLU A 214 22.81 6.81 -1.15
N MET A 215 23.25 5.55 -1.18
CA MET A 215 23.96 4.98 -2.31
C MET A 215 23.07 4.87 -3.55
N ALA A 216 21.84 4.41 -3.38
CA ALA A 216 20.88 4.27 -4.47
C ALA A 216 20.57 5.63 -5.10
N TYR A 217 20.33 6.64 -4.28
CA TYR A 217 20.04 7.99 -4.74
C TYR A 217 21.26 8.66 -5.40
N THR A 218 22.45 8.54 -4.80
CA THR A 218 23.70 9.03 -5.38
C THR A 218 23.99 8.41 -6.75
N ALA A 219 23.72 7.11 -6.92
CA ALA A 219 23.89 6.43 -8.21
C ALA A 219 22.93 6.98 -9.27
N TYR A 220 21.67 7.21 -8.89
CA TYR A 220 20.66 7.82 -9.74
C TYR A 220 21.06 9.24 -10.17
N GLU A 221 21.45 10.10 -9.22
CA GLU A 221 21.88 11.47 -9.51
C GLU A 221 23.11 11.50 -10.42
N ASN A 222 24.09 10.65 -10.17
CA ASN A 222 25.29 10.55 -11.01
C ASN A 222 24.95 10.17 -12.45
N ARG A 223 23.99 9.26 -12.64
CA ARG A 223 23.53 8.90 -13.99
C ARG A 223 22.82 10.08 -14.66
N GLN A 224 21.91 10.74 -13.97
CA GLN A 224 21.22 11.94 -14.46
C GLN A 224 22.20 13.06 -14.86
N LEU A 225 23.23 13.29 -14.05
CA LEU A 225 24.28 14.26 -14.35
C LEU A 225 25.09 13.86 -15.58
N LYS A 226 25.47 12.58 -15.72
CA LYS A 226 26.18 12.07 -16.91
C LYS A 226 25.36 12.21 -18.18
N GLU A 227 24.06 11.92 -18.12
CA GLU A 227 23.15 12.08 -19.25
C GLU A 227 23.02 13.55 -19.66
N LYS A 228 22.86 14.46 -18.68
CA LYS A 228 22.83 15.92 -18.92
C LYS A 228 24.14 16.41 -19.53
N LEU A 229 25.30 15.97 -19.02
CA LEU A 229 26.60 16.33 -19.58
C LEU A 229 26.76 15.83 -21.02
N ALA A 230 26.38 14.58 -21.30
CA ALA A 230 26.43 14.02 -22.64
C ALA A 230 25.51 14.79 -23.61
N ALA A 231 24.30 15.17 -23.18
CA ALA A 231 23.38 15.97 -23.97
C ALA A 231 23.93 17.37 -24.26
N LEU A 232 24.53 18.04 -23.25
CA LEU A 232 25.16 19.35 -23.41
C LEU A 232 26.36 19.29 -24.37
N GLU A 233 27.22 18.28 -24.24
CA GLU A 233 28.34 18.06 -25.16
C GLU A 233 27.87 17.81 -26.59
N GLN A 234 26.83 17.00 -26.77
CA GLN A 234 26.26 16.72 -28.08
C GLN A 234 25.64 17.99 -28.69
N ASN A 235 24.91 18.78 -27.89
CA ASN A 235 24.35 20.06 -28.33
C ASN A 235 25.43 21.06 -28.72
N LYS A 236 26.54 21.11 -27.98
CA LYS A 236 27.71 21.95 -28.32
C LYS A 236 28.33 21.51 -29.64
N LYS A 237 28.58 20.20 -29.82
CA LYS A 237 29.11 19.65 -31.08
C LYS A 237 28.18 19.93 -32.25
N ASN A 238 26.86 19.81 -32.06
CA ASN A 238 25.87 20.11 -33.09
C ASN A 238 25.88 21.61 -33.44
N LYS A 239 25.97 22.51 -32.46
CA LYS A 239 26.05 23.96 -32.67
C LYS A 239 27.33 24.39 -33.39
N GLU A 240 28.46 23.76 -33.08
CA GLU A 240 29.75 24.00 -33.75
C GLU A 240 29.76 23.48 -35.19
N LYS A 241 29.03 22.39 -35.47
CA LYS A 241 28.90 21.80 -36.81
C LYS A 241 27.77 22.39 -37.65
N ALA A 242 26.82 23.07 -37.02
CA ALA A 242 25.72 23.71 -37.73
C ALA A 242 26.26 24.90 -38.52
N PRO A 243 26.03 24.98 -39.85
CA PRO A 243 26.28 26.22 -40.58
C PRO A 243 25.43 27.32 -39.91
N GLY A 244 26.05 28.45 -39.60
CA GLY A 244 25.48 29.49 -38.74
C GLY A 244 24.02 29.80 -39.06
N SER A 245 23.21 29.97 -38.00
CA SER A 245 21.82 30.41 -38.11
C SER A 245 21.75 31.62 -39.02
N VAL A 246 21.12 31.46 -40.19
CA VAL A 246 20.73 32.59 -41.05
C VAL A 246 19.57 33.29 -40.34
N THR A 247 19.92 33.99 -39.27
CA THR A 247 19.06 35.05 -38.74
C THR A 247 19.17 36.15 -39.77
N GLY A 248 18.16 36.24 -40.64
CA GLY A 248 18.06 37.24 -41.68
C GLY A 248 18.04 38.63 -41.07
N ASP A 249 19.21 39.26 -40.98
CA ASP A 249 19.29 40.71 -41.07
C ASP A 249 18.98 41.06 -42.52
N GLY A 250 17.72 41.39 -42.76
CA GLY A 250 17.24 41.90 -44.04
C GLY A 250 18.00 43.18 -44.41
N LYS A 251 19.09 43.03 -45.16
CA LYS A 251 19.55 44.02 -46.11
C LYS A 251 19.42 43.41 -47.49
N GLY A 252 18.54 44.04 -48.27
CA GLY A 252 18.02 43.54 -49.52
C GLY A 252 19.05 43.37 -50.63
N ASP A 253 18.49 42.87 -51.73
CA ASP A 253 19.06 42.71 -53.05
C ASP A 253 20.09 41.59 -53.21
N GLU A 254 19.60 40.36 -53.24
CA GLU A 254 19.80 39.47 -54.40
C GLU A 254 18.87 38.24 -54.27
N LEU A 255 17.92 38.10 -55.20
CA LEU A 255 17.12 36.88 -55.32
C LEU A 255 18.05 35.70 -55.66
N ASP A 256 18.02 34.63 -54.88
CA ASP A 256 18.82 33.43 -55.15
C ASP A 256 18.34 32.74 -56.46
N ALA A 257 19.23 31.95 -57.09
CA ALA A 257 18.97 31.24 -58.34
C ALA A 257 17.68 30.38 -58.29
N PHE A 258 17.35 29.82 -57.12
CA PHE A 258 16.10 29.09 -56.91
C PHE A 258 14.86 30.01 -56.94
N GLN A 259 14.92 31.16 -56.27
CA GLN A 259 13.82 32.13 -56.25
C GLN A 259 13.56 32.73 -57.65
N ARG A 260 14.64 32.95 -58.41
CA ARG A 260 14.55 33.39 -59.82
C ARG A 260 13.89 32.35 -60.71
N ALA A 261 14.22 31.07 -60.55
CA ALA A 261 13.62 29.98 -61.33
C ALA A 261 12.13 29.77 -61.01
N PHE A 262 11.72 29.98 -59.76
CA PHE A 262 10.33 29.83 -59.35
C PHE A 262 9.43 30.97 -59.86
N MET A 263 9.92 32.21 -59.87
CA MET A 263 9.17 33.35 -60.44
C MET A 263 9.10 33.34 -61.98
N ALA A 264 10.01 32.64 -62.66
CA ALA A 264 10.01 32.53 -64.12
C ALA A 264 9.01 31.50 -64.68
N ASN A 265 8.35 30.71 -63.81
CA ASN A 265 7.39 29.66 -64.18
C ASN A 265 5.96 29.96 -63.68
N LEU A 266 5.64 31.23 -63.44
CA LEU A 266 4.28 31.73 -63.14
C LEU A 266 3.73 32.54 -64.32
#